data_AF-A0A954VAJ2-F1
#
_entry.id   AF-A0A954VAJ2-F1
#
_cell.length_a   1.000
_cell.length_b   1.000
_cell.length_c   1.000
_cell.angle_alpha   90.00
_cell.angle_beta   90.00
_cell.angle_gamma   90.00
#
_symmetry.space_group_name_H-M   'P 1'
#
loop_
_entity.id
_entity.type
_entity.pdbx_description
1 polymer ?
#
loop_
_entity_poly.entity_id
_entity_poly.type
_entity_poly.pdbx_seq_one_letter_code
_entity_poly.pdbx_strand_id
1 'polypeptide(L)'
;PGGVTLALITGPNMAGKSTYIRQVALISLMAQMGSFVPAREAHIGIADRIFARVGASDELSRGQSTFMVEMTETARILNTATQRSLVILDEIGRGTSTYDGVSLAWSIVEYLHDQIGCRTLFATHYHELTALQNSLTGVANLNVEVKEWNGKVVFLHKIVPGAADKSYGIHVAELAGVPESVNERAKQILIHLEHEHGGGARQVSRPRANHIVRRPTQYQLTLFDPMDHPLFDELRQLQIEHLPPVHALQLLQKWQEQLARDGEDRTCRQ
;
A
#
# COMPACT_ATOMS: atom_id res chain seq x y z
N PRO A 1 21.34 -10.86 17.79
CA PRO A 1 21.07 -10.88 16.33
C PRO A 1 19.98 -11.93 16.01
N GLY A 2 18.78 -11.49 15.61
CA GLY A 2 17.68 -12.40 15.20
C GLY A 2 16.28 -12.07 15.74
N GLY A 3 16.06 -10.88 16.33
CA GLY A 3 14.73 -10.46 16.78
C GLY A 3 14.02 -9.57 15.76
N VAL A 4 12.69 -9.54 15.79
CA VAL A 4 11.88 -8.59 15.01
C VAL A 4 12.21 -7.17 15.47
N THR A 5 12.67 -6.33 14.53
CA THR A 5 12.98 -4.90 14.76
C THR A 5 11.87 -4.01 14.22
N LEU A 6 11.16 -4.44 13.19
CA LEU A 6 10.07 -3.67 12.58
C LEU A 6 8.84 -4.55 12.40
N ALA A 7 7.69 -4.08 12.91
CA ALA A 7 6.42 -4.75 12.69
C ALA A 7 5.49 -3.91 11.82
N LEU A 8 5.05 -4.48 10.71
CA LEU A 8 4.00 -3.93 9.84
C LEU A 8 2.66 -4.46 10.33
N ILE A 9 1.78 -3.57 10.79
CA ILE A 9 0.48 -3.92 11.34
C ILE A 9 -0.60 -3.56 10.32
N THR A 10 -1.23 -4.58 9.77
CA THR A 10 -2.30 -4.46 8.76
C THR A 10 -3.64 -4.87 9.34
N GLY A 11 -4.71 -4.55 8.61
CA GLY A 11 -6.08 -4.90 8.99
C GLY A 11 -7.03 -3.73 8.85
N PRO A 12 -8.34 -3.97 9.00
CA PRO A 12 -9.36 -2.97 8.75
C PRO A 12 -9.25 -1.75 9.65
N ASN A 13 -9.80 -0.64 9.17
CA ASN A 13 -9.99 0.56 9.99
C ASN A 13 -10.95 0.21 11.14
N MET A 14 -10.74 0.79 12.32
CA MET A 14 -11.45 0.46 13.57
C MET A 14 -11.06 -0.87 14.26
N ALA A 15 -10.16 -1.67 13.69
CA ALA A 15 -9.73 -2.93 14.30
C ALA A 15 -8.77 -2.76 15.50
N GLY A 16 -8.38 -1.53 15.84
CA GLY A 16 -7.54 -1.26 17.01
C GLY A 16 -6.03 -1.17 16.73
N LYS A 17 -5.60 -1.06 15.46
CA LYS A 17 -4.18 -0.86 15.08
C LYS A 17 -3.55 0.33 15.82
N SER A 18 -4.18 1.50 15.72
CA SER A 18 -3.73 2.73 16.38
C SER A 18 -3.76 2.65 17.90
N THR A 19 -4.69 1.87 18.47
CA THR A 19 -4.77 1.62 19.92
C THR A 19 -3.60 0.77 20.37
N TYR A 20 -3.29 -0.29 19.63
CA TYR A 20 -2.18 -1.20 19.92
C TYR A 20 -0.83 -0.47 19.91
N ILE A 21 -0.54 0.30 18.86
CA ILE A 21 0.73 1.02 18.77
C ILE A 21 0.87 2.09 19.86
N ARG A 22 -0.22 2.81 20.17
CA ARG A 22 -0.23 3.79 21.27
C ARG A 22 -0.03 3.12 22.63
N GLN A 23 -0.65 1.97 22.85
CA GLN A 23 -0.46 1.16 24.06
C GLN A 23 1.01 0.79 24.25
N VAL A 24 1.71 0.36 23.19
CA VAL A 24 3.16 0.06 23.27
C VAL A 24 3.98 1.29 23.64
N ALA A 25 3.67 2.46 23.05
CA ALA A 25 4.33 3.72 23.38
C ALA A 25 4.20 4.05 24.87
N LEU A 26 2.97 3.99 25.39
CA LEU A 26 2.64 4.32 26.78
C LEU A 26 3.29 3.34 27.75
N ILE A 27 3.23 2.03 27.46
CA ILE A 27 3.89 1.00 28.27
C ILE A 27 5.41 1.24 28.33
N SER A 28 6.05 1.57 27.20
CA SER A 28 7.49 1.86 27.16
C SER A 28 7.85 3.09 27.99
N LEU A 29 7.01 4.14 27.94
CA LEU A 29 7.21 5.35 28.72
C LEU A 29 7.05 5.08 30.22
N MET A 30 5.95 4.42 30.62
CA MET A 30 5.66 4.07 32.01
C MET A 30 6.79 3.24 32.63
N ALA A 31 7.30 2.25 31.89
CA ALA A 31 8.42 1.42 32.35
C ALA A 31 9.69 2.26 32.59
N GLN A 32 10.03 3.17 31.68
CA GLN A 32 11.20 4.04 31.82
C GLN A 32 11.06 5.13 32.88
N MET A 33 9.83 5.46 33.28
CA MET A 33 9.54 6.31 34.44
C MET A 33 9.66 5.56 35.77
N GLY A 34 9.82 4.23 35.76
CA GLY A 34 9.85 3.39 36.96
C GLY A 34 8.46 3.01 37.49
N SER A 35 7.40 3.20 36.71
CA SER A 35 6.04 2.77 37.07
C SER A 35 5.83 1.28 36.78
N PHE A 36 4.89 0.65 37.49
CA PHE A 36 4.26 -0.58 36.99
C PHE A 36 3.59 -0.33 35.64
N VAL A 37 3.51 -1.38 34.82
CA VAL A 37 2.88 -1.33 33.49
C VAL A 37 1.65 -2.23 33.41
N PRO A 38 0.65 -1.89 32.59
CA PRO A 38 -0.57 -2.70 32.42
C PRO A 38 -0.31 -3.94 31.56
N ALA A 39 0.39 -4.93 32.10
CA ALA A 39 0.67 -6.22 31.46
C ALA A 39 0.75 -7.33 32.52
N ARG A 40 0.48 -8.58 32.11
CA ARG A 40 0.70 -9.75 32.97
C ARG A 40 2.19 -9.96 33.25
N GLU A 41 3.02 -9.74 32.23
CA GLU A 41 4.47 -9.76 32.26
C GLU A 41 4.98 -8.83 31.15
N ALA A 42 6.11 -8.15 31.35
CA ALA A 42 6.70 -7.27 30.34
C ALA A 42 8.23 -7.28 30.43
N HIS A 43 8.88 -7.51 29.28
CA HIS A 43 10.31 -7.27 29.10
C HIS A 43 10.50 -6.14 28.08
N ILE A 44 11.00 -4.99 28.54
CA ILE A 44 11.02 -3.75 27.77
C ILE A 44 12.45 -3.24 27.69
N GLY A 45 12.96 -3.09 26.46
CA GLY A 45 14.27 -2.48 26.22
C GLY A 45 14.22 -0.95 26.33
N ILE A 46 15.29 -0.34 26.85
CA ILE A 46 15.39 1.12 27.02
C ILE A 46 15.49 1.82 25.66
N ALA A 47 14.53 2.70 25.38
CA ALA A 47 14.54 3.65 24.28
C ALA A 47 15.19 4.98 24.70
N ASP A 48 16.06 5.51 23.84
CA ASP A 48 16.61 6.86 24.01
C ASP A 48 15.55 7.94 23.70
N ARG A 49 14.69 7.67 22.70
CA ARG A 49 13.57 8.52 22.28
C ARG A 49 12.41 7.66 21.80
N ILE A 50 11.19 8.13 22.07
CA ILE A 50 9.95 7.57 21.51
C ILE A 50 9.43 8.59 20.49
N PHE A 51 9.37 8.18 19.23
CA PHE A 51 8.78 8.96 18.15
C PHE A 51 7.40 8.42 17.84
N ALA A 52 6.43 9.31 17.71
CA ALA A 52 5.07 8.97 17.37
C ALA A 52 4.58 9.88 16.24
N ARG A 53 4.25 9.27 15.11
CA ARG A 53 3.41 9.86 14.08
C ARG A 53 2.08 9.14 14.13
N VAL A 54 1.17 9.66 14.95
CA VAL A 54 -0.20 9.15 15.09
C VAL A 54 -1.09 10.28 14.65
N GLY A 55 -1.98 10.04 13.68
CA GLY A 55 -2.77 11.07 13.02
C GLY A 55 -3.35 12.09 14.01
N ALA A 56 -3.03 13.36 13.80
CA ALA A 56 -3.64 14.45 14.53
C ALA A 56 -5.04 14.68 13.95
N SER A 57 -6.06 14.63 14.80
CA SER A 57 -7.37 15.17 14.48
C SER A 57 -7.18 16.67 14.20
N ASP A 58 -7.25 17.06 12.93
CA ASP A 58 -7.46 18.42 12.43
C ASP A 58 -6.74 19.56 13.17
N GLU A 59 -5.43 19.71 12.94
CA GLU A 59 -4.79 21.03 13.03
C GLU A 59 -4.80 21.70 11.65
N LEU A 60 -6.00 22.00 11.15
CA LEU A 60 -6.20 22.86 9.96
C LEU A 60 -5.80 24.34 10.20
N SER A 61 -5.39 24.68 11.43
CA SER A 61 -5.22 26.05 11.91
C SER A 61 -3.93 26.76 11.46
N ARG A 62 -3.08 26.14 10.62
CA ARG A 62 -1.79 26.73 10.19
C ARG A 62 -1.62 27.00 8.69
N GLY A 63 -2.63 26.76 7.86
CA GLY A 63 -2.55 27.00 6.41
C GLY A 63 -1.54 26.12 5.66
N GLN A 64 -1.00 25.08 6.29
CA GLN A 64 -0.18 24.04 5.67
C GLN A 64 -1.07 22.86 5.31
N SER A 65 -0.78 22.16 4.20
CA SER A 65 -1.50 20.92 3.87
C SER A 65 -1.25 19.88 4.96
N THR A 66 -2.26 19.11 5.31
CA THR A 66 -2.16 18.00 6.28
C THR A 66 -1.05 17.04 5.91
N PHE A 67 -0.86 16.81 4.60
CA PHE A 67 0.25 16.02 4.07
C PHE A 67 1.63 16.66 4.31
N MET A 68 1.78 17.97 4.18
CA MET A 68 3.06 18.65 4.45
C MET A 68 3.44 18.54 5.94
N VAL A 69 2.47 18.67 6.85
CA VAL A 69 2.69 18.49 8.29
C VAL A 69 3.15 17.06 8.57
N GLU A 70 2.46 16.08 7.98
CA GLU A 70 2.83 14.66 8.07
C GLU A 70 4.26 14.39 7.57
N MET A 71 4.64 14.95 6.42
CA MET A 71 5.98 14.80 5.86
C MET A 71 7.05 15.49 6.71
N THR A 72 6.73 16.65 7.30
CA THR A 72 7.66 17.37 8.18
C THR A 72 7.91 16.59 9.48
N GLU A 73 6.86 16.01 10.06
CA GLU A 73 6.97 15.12 11.23
C GLU A 73 7.78 13.88 10.89
N THR A 74 7.49 13.25 9.75
CA THR A 74 8.24 12.08 9.26
C THR A 74 9.71 12.41 9.08
N ALA A 75 10.03 13.54 8.42
CA ALA A 75 11.41 14.00 8.24
C ALA A 75 12.11 14.22 9.59
N ARG A 76 11.42 14.77 10.60
CA ARG A 76 11.99 14.93 11.95
C ARG A 76 12.36 13.59 12.58
N ILE A 77 11.50 12.57 12.42
CA ILE A 77 11.77 11.21 12.90
C ILE A 77 13.02 10.66 12.21
N LEU A 78 13.04 10.66 10.87
CA LEU A 78 14.13 10.07 10.08
C LEU A 78 15.47 10.74 10.33
N ASN A 79 15.50 12.06 10.55
CA ASN A 79 16.75 12.79 10.80
C ASN A 79 17.28 12.68 12.24
N THR A 80 16.46 12.24 13.20
CA THR A 80 16.82 12.29 14.64
C THR A 80 16.81 10.93 15.31
N ALA A 81 16.09 9.94 14.75
CA ALA A 81 16.01 8.61 15.33
C ALA A 81 17.38 7.93 15.34
N THR A 82 17.64 7.19 16.42
CA THR A 82 18.84 6.36 16.56
C THR A 82 18.44 4.90 16.59
N GLN A 83 19.42 4.00 16.49
CA GLN A 83 19.19 2.55 16.61
C GLN A 83 18.48 2.14 17.92
N ARG A 84 18.59 2.96 18.98
CA ARG A 84 17.94 2.68 20.28
C ARG A 84 16.51 3.21 20.36
N SER A 85 16.08 4.01 19.39
CA SER A 85 14.77 4.66 19.42
C SER A 85 13.63 3.67 19.22
N LEU A 86 12.45 4.05 19.72
CA LEU A 86 11.18 3.41 19.41
C LEU A 86 10.38 4.34 18.50
N VAL A 87 10.04 3.88 17.30
CA VAL A 87 9.29 4.63 16.31
C VAL A 87 7.92 4.01 16.12
N ILE A 88 6.88 4.83 16.19
CA ILE A 88 5.49 4.42 15.98
C ILE A 88 4.91 5.28 14.86
N LEU A 89 4.47 4.64 13.80
CA LEU A 89 3.88 5.27 12.62
C LEU A 89 2.45 4.76 12.44
N ASP A 90 1.53 5.67 12.18
CA ASP A 90 0.13 5.37 11.88
C ASP A 90 -0.25 6.03 10.56
N GLU A 91 -0.54 5.20 9.57
CA GLU A 91 -1.18 5.59 8.31
C GLU A 91 -0.44 6.69 7.51
N ILE A 92 0.90 6.64 7.49
CA ILE A 92 1.70 7.52 6.63
C ILE A 92 1.40 7.28 5.15
N GLY A 93 1.31 8.36 4.39
CA GLY A 93 1.11 8.40 2.95
C GLY A 93 -0.35 8.51 2.53
N ARG A 94 -1.32 8.68 3.44
CA ARG A 94 -2.76 8.73 3.10
C ARG A 94 -3.21 10.02 2.43
N GLY A 95 -2.49 11.12 2.64
CA GLY A 95 -2.87 12.46 2.16
C GLY A 95 -2.46 12.78 0.72
N THR A 96 -2.01 11.80 -0.06
CA THR A 96 -1.49 11.98 -1.43
C THR A 96 -2.01 10.89 -2.38
N SER A 97 -1.56 10.87 -3.64
CA SER A 97 -1.91 9.82 -4.60
C SER A 97 -1.51 8.43 -4.05
N THR A 98 -2.30 7.40 -4.35
CA THR A 98 -2.06 6.05 -3.80
C THR A 98 -0.66 5.54 -4.10
N TYR A 99 -0.18 5.71 -5.33
CA TYR A 99 1.15 5.26 -5.73
C TYR A 99 2.28 6.06 -5.06
N ASP A 100 2.12 7.39 -4.92
CA ASP A 100 3.10 8.19 -4.18
C ASP A 100 3.12 7.80 -2.70
N GLY A 101 1.94 7.59 -2.12
CA GLY A 101 1.75 7.19 -0.73
C GLY A 101 2.41 5.85 -0.41
N VAL A 102 2.15 4.82 -1.23
CA VAL A 102 2.80 3.50 -1.13
C VAL A 102 4.32 3.64 -1.28
N SER A 103 4.78 4.38 -2.30
CA SER A 103 6.21 4.53 -2.60
C SER A 103 6.98 5.22 -1.47
N LEU A 104 6.40 6.27 -0.89
CA LEU A 104 6.96 6.95 0.27
C LEU A 104 6.96 6.06 1.50
N ALA A 105 5.83 5.42 1.82
CA ALA A 105 5.72 4.52 2.97
C ALA A 105 6.74 3.37 2.89
N TRP A 106 6.90 2.78 1.70
CA TRP A 106 7.88 1.74 1.44
C TRP A 106 9.32 2.23 1.69
N SER A 107 9.68 3.36 1.09
CA SER A 107 11.03 3.94 1.22
C SER A 107 11.35 4.33 2.66
N ILE A 108 10.35 4.79 3.42
CA ILE A 108 10.47 5.10 4.84
C ILE A 108 10.77 3.84 5.66
N VAL A 109 10.07 2.73 5.39
CA VAL A 109 10.31 1.45 6.06
C VAL A 109 11.72 0.95 5.77
N GLU A 110 12.16 0.99 4.51
CA GLU A 110 13.52 0.61 4.13
C GLU A 110 14.57 1.47 4.83
N TYR A 111 14.36 2.79 4.92
CA TYR A 111 15.30 3.69 5.61
C TYR A 111 15.37 3.42 7.13
N LEU A 112 14.23 3.25 7.79
CA LEU A 112 14.17 2.91 9.22
C LEU A 112 14.84 1.57 9.51
N HIS A 113 14.71 0.61 8.59
CA HIS A 113 15.30 -0.72 8.71
C HIS A 113 16.80 -0.73 8.41
N ASP A 114 17.21 -0.31 7.20
CA ASP A 114 18.58 -0.47 6.69
C ASP A 114 19.55 0.59 7.23
N GLN A 115 19.09 1.84 7.38
CA GLN A 115 19.97 2.96 7.74
C GLN A 115 19.97 3.20 9.25
N ILE A 116 18.80 3.20 9.89
CA ILE A 116 18.69 3.48 11.33
C ILE A 116 18.74 2.20 12.16
N GLY A 117 18.02 1.15 11.74
CA GLY A 117 17.94 -0.12 12.44
C GLY A 117 17.23 -0.05 13.79
N CYS A 118 16.23 0.83 13.93
CA CYS A 118 15.51 1.05 15.19
C CYS A 118 14.25 0.19 15.33
N ARG A 119 13.73 0.11 16.55
CA ARG A 119 12.47 -0.60 16.84
C ARG A 119 11.31 0.21 16.27
N THR A 120 10.54 -0.38 15.36
CA THR A 120 9.48 0.32 14.64
C THR A 120 8.17 -0.47 14.66
N LEU A 121 7.06 0.20 14.95
CA LEU A 121 5.71 -0.29 14.73
C LEU A 121 5.03 0.61 13.69
N PHE A 122 4.59 0.04 12.58
CA PHE A 122 3.92 0.78 11.53
C PHE A 122 2.54 0.19 11.26
N ALA A 123 1.50 0.87 11.70
CA ALA A 123 0.14 0.59 11.30
C ALA A 123 -0.12 1.19 9.91
N THR A 124 -0.46 0.33 8.94
CA THR A 124 -0.68 0.74 7.55
C THR A 124 -1.92 0.08 6.94
N HIS A 125 -2.44 0.72 5.91
CA HIS A 125 -3.50 0.20 5.05
C HIS A 125 -2.94 -0.29 3.69
N TYR A 126 -1.65 -0.05 3.43
CA TYR A 126 -0.97 -0.51 2.23
C TYR A 126 -0.58 -1.98 2.39
N HIS A 127 -1.33 -2.87 1.72
CA HIS A 127 -1.04 -4.30 1.71
C HIS A 127 0.25 -4.63 0.96
N GLU A 128 0.64 -3.78 0.02
CA GLU A 128 1.87 -3.88 -0.77
C GLU A 128 3.10 -3.98 0.13
N LEU A 129 3.13 -3.22 1.23
CA LEU A 129 4.26 -3.20 2.18
C LEU A 129 4.48 -4.56 2.84
N THR A 130 3.47 -5.44 2.91
CA THR A 130 3.62 -6.76 3.55
C THR A 130 4.64 -7.65 2.85
N ALA A 131 4.93 -7.38 1.56
CA ALA A 131 5.98 -8.08 0.82
C ALA A 131 7.39 -7.81 1.40
N LEU A 132 7.59 -6.74 2.18
CA LEU A 132 8.87 -6.39 2.79
C LEU A 132 9.37 -7.44 3.79
N GLN A 133 8.48 -8.19 4.44
CA GLN A 133 8.91 -9.30 5.31
C GLN A 133 9.74 -10.35 4.56
N ASN A 134 9.50 -10.53 3.25
CA ASN A 134 10.22 -11.51 2.44
C ASN A 134 11.62 -11.04 2.02
N SER A 135 11.86 -9.72 2.04
CA SER A 135 13.10 -9.11 1.54
C SER A 135 13.97 -8.48 2.64
N LEU A 136 13.38 -8.11 3.77
CA LEU A 136 14.04 -7.45 4.90
C LEU A 136 14.05 -8.33 6.15
N THR A 137 15.25 -8.70 6.61
CA THR A 137 15.44 -9.53 7.80
C THR A 137 15.08 -8.77 9.08
N GLY A 138 14.12 -9.25 9.86
CA GLY A 138 13.69 -8.59 11.10
C GLY A 138 12.45 -7.70 10.91
N VAL A 139 11.91 -7.64 9.70
CA VAL A 139 10.54 -7.18 9.44
C VAL A 139 9.56 -8.33 9.70
N ALA A 140 8.47 -8.06 10.39
CA ALA A 140 7.37 -9.01 10.59
C ALA A 140 6.02 -8.37 10.28
N ASN A 141 5.16 -9.12 9.63
CA ASN A 141 3.76 -8.77 9.41
C ASN A 141 2.92 -9.22 10.60
N LEU A 142 2.13 -8.31 11.10
CA LEU A 142 1.09 -8.52 12.08
C LEU A 142 -0.23 -8.07 11.47
N ASN A 143 -1.31 -8.75 11.83
CA ASN A 143 -2.65 -8.33 11.48
C ASN A 143 -3.54 -8.30 12.73
N VAL A 144 -4.64 -7.56 12.64
CA VAL A 144 -5.71 -7.69 13.62
C VAL A 144 -6.63 -8.84 13.21
N GLU A 145 -6.86 -9.79 14.12
CA GLU A 145 -7.75 -10.94 13.92
C GLU A 145 -9.20 -10.47 13.71
N VAL A 146 -9.79 -10.91 12.60
CA VAL A 146 -11.18 -10.64 12.21
C VAL A 146 -11.89 -11.98 12.03
N LYS A 147 -13.10 -12.11 12.57
CA LYS A 147 -13.94 -13.31 12.38
C LYS A 147 -15.25 -12.95 11.68
N GLU A 148 -15.62 -13.78 10.73
CA GLU A 148 -16.96 -13.76 10.12
C GLU A 148 -17.86 -14.71 10.92
N TRP A 149 -19.00 -14.20 11.39
CA TRP A 149 -20.01 -14.97 12.13
C TRP A 149 -21.40 -14.59 11.63
N ASN A 150 -22.16 -15.56 11.10
CA ASN A 150 -23.51 -15.35 10.56
C ASN A 150 -23.59 -14.20 9.53
N GLY A 151 -22.61 -14.10 8.63
CA GLY A 151 -22.54 -13.01 7.63
C GLY A 151 -22.12 -11.65 8.19
N LYS A 152 -21.81 -11.54 9.49
CA LYS A 152 -21.32 -10.32 10.13
C LYS A 152 -19.83 -10.42 10.44
N VAL A 153 -19.13 -9.31 10.28
CA VAL A 153 -17.72 -9.19 10.63
C VAL A 153 -17.58 -8.73 12.09
N VAL A 154 -16.78 -9.47 12.86
CA VAL A 154 -16.47 -9.16 14.26
C VAL A 154 -14.97 -8.93 14.40
N PHE A 155 -14.60 -7.74 14.90
CA PHE A 155 -13.22 -7.40 15.21
C PHE A 155 -12.85 -7.93 16.60
N LEU A 156 -11.86 -8.82 16.67
CA LEU A 156 -11.44 -9.42 17.94
C LEU A 156 -10.41 -8.56 18.71
N HIS A 157 -9.94 -7.46 18.11
CA HIS A 157 -8.91 -6.57 18.65
C HIS A 157 -7.63 -7.30 19.10
N LYS A 158 -7.37 -8.46 18.51
CA LYS A 158 -6.24 -9.32 18.84
C LYS A 158 -5.22 -9.25 17.72
N ILE A 159 -3.97 -8.90 18.06
CA ILE A 159 -2.87 -8.89 17.11
C ILE A 159 -2.34 -10.32 16.95
N VAL A 160 -2.27 -10.79 15.71
CA VAL A 160 -1.72 -12.12 15.36
C VAL A 160 -0.67 -11.99 14.25
N PRO A 161 0.29 -12.92 14.16
CA PRO A 161 1.26 -12.94 13.06
C PRO A 161 0.59 -13.15 11.70
N GLY A 162 1.13 -12.51 10.67
CA GLY A 162 0.67 -12.63 9.28
C GLY A 162 0.23 -11.30 8.67
N ALA A 163 0.09 -11.28 7.35
CA ALA A 163 -0.54 -10.18 6.62
C ALA A 163 -2.07 -10.31 6.70
N ALA A 164 -2.82 -9.22 6.53
CA ALA A 164 -4.26 -9.29 6.35
C ALA A 164 -4.61 -9.75 4.93
N ASP A 165 -5.42 -10.81 4.81
CA ASP A 165 -5.76 -11.45 3.54
C ASP A 165 -6.90 -10.76 2.76
N LYS A 166 -7.70 -9.91 3.43
CA LYS A 166 -8.90 -9.30 2.86
C LYS A 166 -9.13 -7.86 3.34
N SER A 167 -9.69 -7.05 2.45
CA SER A 167 -10.23 -5.72 2.75
C SER A 167 -11.68 -5.82 3.22
N TYR A 168 -11.97 -5.33 4.43
CA TYR A 168 -13.33 -5.41 5.02
C TYR A 168 -14.13 -4.10 4.89
N GLY A 169 -13.75 -3.21 3.96
CA GLY A 169 -14.34 -1.87 3.84
C GLY A 169 -15.87 -1.86 3.67
N ILE A 170 -16.39 -2.73 2.79
CA ILE A 170 -17.85 -2.82 2.57
C ILE A 170 -18.57 -3.40 3.80
N HIS A 171 -17.97 -4.36 4.49
CA HIS A 171 -18.55 -4.91 5.73
C HIS A 171 -18.59 -3.87 6.86
N VAL A 172 -17.58 -2.99 6.94
CA VAL A 172 -17.59 -1.85 7.87
C VAL A 172 -18.72 -0.87 7.53
N ALA A 173 -18.98 -0.63 6.25
CA ALA A 173 -20.11 0.20 5.81
C ALA A 173 -21.46 -0.41 6.22
N GLU A 174 -21.61 -1.73 6.11
CA GLU A 174 -22.81 -2.45 6.56
C GLU A 174 -23.02 -2.32 8.09
N LEU A 175 -21.96 -2.46 8.88
CA LEU A 175 -21.99 -2.22 10.33
C LEU A 175 -22.33 -0.77 10.69
N ALA A 176 -21.92 0.18 9.86
CA ALA A 176 -22.23 1.61 10.03
C ALA A 176 -23.68 1.96 9.62
N GLY A 177 -24.46 1.00 9.13
CA GLY A 177 -25.84 1.21 8.70
C GLY A 177 -25.98 1.87 7.33
N VAL A 178 -24.96 1.76 6.46
CA VAL A 178 -25.07 2.18 5.06
C VAL A 178 -26.16 1.34 4.37
N PRO A 179 -27.07 1.96 3.58
CA PRO A 179 -28.19 1.24 2.96
C PRO A 179 -27.74 0.02 2.15
N GLU A 180 -28.53 -1.05 2.22
CA GLU A 180 -28.22 -2.34 1.58
C GLU A 180 -27.99 -2.19 0.06
N SER A 181 -28.79 -1.38 -0.62
CA SER A 181 -28.64 -1.10 -2.06
C SER A 181 -27.28 -0.47 -2.42
N VAL A 182 -26.71 0.34 -1.52
CA VAL A 182 -25.37 0.93 -1.71
C VAL A 182 -24.29 -0.13 -1.49
N ASN A 183 -24.44 -0.96 -0.45
CA ASN A 183 -23.49 -2.04 -0.17
C ASN A 183 -23.47 -3.10 -1.28
N GLU A 184 -24.63 -3.50 -1.79
CA GLU A 184 -24.76 -4.41 -2.94
C GLU A 184 -24.08 -3.82 -4.19
N ARG A 185 -24.33 -2.55 -4.48
CA ARG A 185 -23.68 -1.86 -5.60
C ARG A 185 -22.16 -1.79 -5.42
N ALA A 186 -21.68 -1.50 -4.21
CA ALA A 186 -20.25 -1.48 -3.90
C ALA A 186 -19.61 -2.87 -4.08
N LYS A 187 -20.30 -3.95 -3.71
CA LYS A 187 -19.82 -5.34 -3.93
C LYS A 187 -19.67 -5.64 -5.42
N GLN A 188 -20.64 -5.25 -6.24
CA GLN A 188 -20.55 -5.41 -7.70
C GLN A 188 -19.37 -4.65 -8.31
N ILE A 189 -19.18 -3.39 -7.91
CA ILE A 189 -18.07 -2.56 -8.39
C ILE A 189 -16.73 -3.17 -7.96
N LEU A 190 -16.62 -3.65 -6.71
CA LEU A 190 -15.38 -4.26 -6.21
C LEU A 190 -15.00 -5.49 -7.04
N ILE A 191 -15.96 -6.38 -7.33
CA ILE A 191 -15.74 -7.55 -8.17
C ILE A 191 -15.19 -7.13 -9.54
N HIS A 192 -15.80 -6.13 -10.19
CA HIS A 192 -15.32 -5.63 -11.47
C HIS A 192 -13.90 -5.08 -11.39
N LEU A 193 -13.59 -4.28 -10.36
CA LEU A 193 -12.25 -3.74 -10.16
C LEU A 193 -11.21 -4.83 -9.89
N GLU A 194 -11.54 -5.86 -9.11
CA GLU A 194 -10.63 -6.99 -8.84
C GLU A 194 -10.37 -7.84 -10.10
N HIS A 195 -11.36 -7.98 -10.99
CA HIS A 195 -11.20 -8.63 -12.29
C HIS A 195 -10.36 -7.80 -13.27
N GLU A 196 -10.59 -6.48 -13.36
CA GLU A 196 -9.82 -5.58 -14.23
C GLU A 196 -8.35 -5.44 -13.79
N HIS A 197 -8.08 -5.50 -12.47
CA HIS A 197 -6.72 -5.43 -11.93
C HIS A 197 -6.00 -6.79 -11.85
N GLY A 198 -6.65 -7.88 -12.28
CA GLY A 198 -6.00 -9.18 -12.48
C GLY A 198 -5.27 -9.72 -11.26
N GLY A 199 -6.03 -10.15 -10.24
CA GLY A 199 -5.64 -11.21 -9.29
C GLY A 199 -4.44 -10.94 -8.37
N GLY A 200 -4.74 -10.76 -7.08
CA GLY A 200 -3.90 -11.17 -5.93
C GLY A 200 -2.38 -10.95 -6.00
N ALA A 201 -1.89 -9.98 -5.22
CA ALA A 201 -0.51 -9.90 -4.77
C ALA A 201 0.55 -10.03 -5.90
N ARG A 202 0.65 -9.01 -6.76
CA ARG A 202 1.88 -8.81 -7.53
C ARG A 202 3.04 -8.65 -6.53
N GLN A 203 3.93 -9.63 -6.51
CA GLN A 203 5.21 -9.55 -5.82
C GLN A 203 5.99 -8.36 -6.36
N VAL A 204 6.00 -7.27 -5.60
CA VAL A 204 6.88 -6.13 -5.87
C VAL A 204 8.30 -6.58 -5.57
N SER A 205 9.01 -6.98 -6.62
CA SER A 205 10.43 -7.30 -6.55
C SER A 205 11.22 -6.01 -6.34
N ARG A 206 12.12 -5.99 -5.36
CA ARG A 206 13.04 -4.89 -5.04
C ARG A 206 13.56 -4.18 -6.31
N PRO A 207 13.38 -2.86 -6.46
CA PRO A 207 14.13 -2.11 -7.46
C PRO A 207 15.61 -2.11 -7.03
N ARG A 208 16.48 -2.77 -7.82
CA ARG A 208 17.92 -2.76 -7.57
C ARG A 208 18.44 -1.33 -7.77
N ALA A 209 19.00 -0.75 -6.72
CA ALA A 209 19.77 0.48 -6.82
C ALA A 209 21.03 0.23 -7.67
N ASN A 210 21.09 0.81 -8.88
CA ASN A 210 22.36 1.15 -9.51
C ASN A 210 22.19 2.19 -10.64
N HIS A 211 23.06 3.21 -10.54
CA HIS A 211 23.43 4.22 -11.53
C HIS A 211 22.41 5.27 -11.98
N ILE A 212 22.61 6.47 -11.42
CA ILE A 212 22.17 7.77 -11.93
C ILE A 212 22.74 7.97 -13.34
N VAL A 213 21.89 7.91 -14.35
CA VAL A 213 22.11 8.59 -15.64
C VAL A 213 20.88 9.44 -15.93
N ARG A 214 21.09 10.75 -15.93
CA ARG A 214 20.08 11.76 -16.27
C ARG A 214 19.61 11.61 -17.72
N ARG A 215 18.32 11.32 -17.92
CA ARG A 215 17.50 11.82 -19.05
C ARG A 215 16.06 12.04 -18.56
N PRO A 216 15.42 13.18 -18.85
CA PRO A 216 14.02 13.39 -18.51
C PRO A 216 13.18 12.65 -19.55
N THR A 217 12.51 11.57 -19.15
CA THR A 217 11.34 11.07 -19.88
C THR A 217 10.17 11.13 -18.93
N GLN A 218 9.26 12.06 -19.22
CA GLN A 218 7.95 12.11 -18.61
C GLN A 218 7.25 10.79 -18.91
N TYR A 219 7.20 9.88 -17.94
CA TYR A 219 6.26 8.78 -17.96
C TYR A 219 5.01 9.22 -17.19
N GLN A 220 4.21 10.05 -17.87
CA GLN A 220 2.77 10.06 -17.64
C GLN A 220 2.23 8.90 -18.47
N LEU A 221 2.03 7.73 -17.85
CA LEU A 221 1.34 6.60 -18.45
C LEU A 221 -0.13 6.66 -17.99
N THR A 222 -0.96 7.46 -18.68
CA THR A 222 -1.90 7.05 -19.74
C THR A 222 -2.87 5.95 -19.31
N LEU A 223 -4.13 6.35 -19.11
CA LEU A 223 -5.38 5.59 -19.02
C LEU A 223 -5.68 4.70 -20.25
N PHE A 224 -4.66 4.41 -21.07
CA PHE A 224 -4.70 3.63 -22.28
C PHE A 224 -3.33 2.95 -22.39
N ASP A 225 -3.19 1.76 -21.82
CA ASP A 225 -2.11 0.89 -22.28
C ASP A 225 -2.55 0.33 -23.64
N PRO A 226 -1.70 0.36 -24.68
CA PRO A 226 -2.06 -0.18 -25.97
C PRO A 226 -2.25 -1.69 -25.79
N MET A 227 -3.37 -2.23 -26.25
CA MET A 227 -3.43 -3.66 -26.48
C MET A 227 -2.24 -4.04 -27.35
N ASP A 228 -1.40 -4.98 -26.90
CA ASP A 228 -0.30 -5.55 -27.68
C ASP A 228 -0.88 -6.34 -28.88
N HIS A 229 -1.40 -5.60 -29.86
CA HIS A 229 -1.89 -6.13 -31.12
C HIS A 229 -0.79 -5.92 -32.15
N PRO A 230 -0.43 -6.95 -32.94
CA PRO A 230 0.59 -6.85 -34.00
C PRO A 230 0.37 -5.69 -34.99
N LEU A 231 -0.85 -5.16 -35.06
CA LEU A 231 -1.24 -4.03 -35.91
C LEU A 231 -0.62 -2.71 -35.46
N PHE A 232 -0.43 -2.50 -34.15
CA PHE A 232 0.15 -1.26 -33.65
C PHE A 232 1.63 -1.14 -34.01
N ASP A 233 2.34 -2.26 -34.09
CA ASP A 233 3.73 -2.28 -34.55
C ASP A 233 3.83 -2.04 -36.06
N GLU A 234 2.93 -2.64 -36.85
CA GLU A 234 2.85 -2.41 -38.31
C GLU A 234 2.51 -0.94 -38.63
N LEU A 235 1.61 -0.32 -37.85
CA LEU A 235 1.23 1.08 -38.00
C LEU A 235 2.35 2.04 -37.58
N ARG A 236 3.09 1.73 -36.52
CA ARG A 236 4.25 2.53 -36.08
C ARG A 236 5.39 2.53 -37.10
N GLN A 237 5.54 1.46 -37.87
CA GLN A 237 6.59 1.32 -38.89
C GLN A 237 6.19 1.88 -40.26
N LEU A 238 4.92 2.30 -40.43
CA LEU A 238 4.41 2.74 -41.71
C LEU A 238 4.83 4.19 -42.03
N GLN A 239 5.49 4.41 -43.16
CA GLN A 239 5.81 5.76 -43.65
C GLN A 239 4.69 6.29 -44.55
N ILE A 240 3.73 6.99 -43.94
CA ILE A 240 2.53 7.51 -44.61
C ILE A 240 2.89 8.44 -45.78
N GLU A 241 3.96 9.22 -45.64
CA GLU A 241 4.41 10.24 -46.60
C GLU A 241 4.85 9.64 -47.95
N HIS A 242 5.24 8.36 -47.97
CA HIS A 242 5.76 7.68 -49.16
C HIS A 242 4.79 6.63 -49.71
N LEU A 243 3.56 6.56 -49.18
CA LEU A 243 2.64 5.48 -49.50
C LEU A 243 1.70 5.87 -50.65
N PRO A 244 1.63 5.10 -51.76
CA PRO A 244 0.63 5.32 -52.80
C PRO A 244 -0.79 5.18 -52.23
N PRO A 245 -1.76 6.05 -52.61
CA PRO A 245 -3.12 6.00 -52.08
C PRO A 245 -3.82 4.64 -52.22
N VAL A 246 -3.54 3.92 -53.30
CA VAL A 246 -4.08 2.57 -53.56
C VAL A 246 -3.53 1.54 -52.56
N HIS A 247 -2.25 1.63 -52.22
CA HIS A 247 -1.64 0.76 -51.21
C HIS A 247 -2.16 1.06 -49.80
N ALA A 248 -2.48 2.32 -49.49
CA ALA A 248 -3.08 2.69 -48.20
C ALA A 248 -4.44 2.01 -48.01
N LEU A 249 -5.28 2.04 -49.04
CA LEU A 249 -6.60 1.40 -49.02
C LEU A 249 -6.50 -0.13 -48.89
N GLN A 250 -5.54 -0.76 -49.57
CA GLN A 250 -5.29 -2.19 -49.45
C GLN A 250 -4.83 -2.60 -48.04
N LEU A 251 -3.96 -1.81 -47.41
CA LEU A 251 -3.52 -2.04 -46.03
C LEU A 251 -4.67 -1.89 -45.03
N LEU A 252 -5.52 -0.87 -45.19
CA LEU A 252 -6.70 -0.68 -44.35
C LEU A 252 -7.68 -1.86 -44.47
N GLN A 253 -7.90 -2.37 -45.68
CA GLN A 253 -8.75 -3.54 -45.91
C GLN A 253 -8.16 -4.80 -45.23
N LYS A 254 -6.85 -5.04 -45.37
CA LYS A 254 -6.13 -6.14 -44.70
C LYS A 254 -6.28 -6.05 -43.18
N TRP A 255 -6.13 -4.87 -42.59
CA TRP A 255 -6.26 -4.67 -41.14
C TRP A 255 -7.69 -4.88 -40.64
N GLN A 256 -8.71 -4.48 -41.41
CA GLN A 256 -10.10 -4.78 -41.08
C GLN A 256 -10.38 -6.29 -41.07
N GLU A 257 -9.85 -7.03 -42.04
CA GLU A 257 -10.01 -8.49 -42.09
C GLU A 257 -9.29 -9.20 -40.93
N GLN A 258 -8.10 -8.73 -40.54
CA GLN A 258 -7.36 -9.27 -39.40
C GLN A 258 -8.09 -9.04 -38.07
N LEU A 259 -8.62 -7.84 -37.84
CA LEU A 259 -9.41 -7.52 -36.64
C LEU A 259 -10.71 -8.33 -36.57
N ALA A 260 -11.36 -8.60 -37.71
CA ALA A 260 -12.56 -9.43 -37.77
C ALA A 260 -12.27 -10.89 -37.38
N ARG A 261 -11.16 -11.46 -37.87
CA ARG A 261 -10.74 -12.85 -37.55
C ARG A 261 -10.33 -13.03 -36.09
N ASP A 262 -9.60 -12.06 -35.53
CA ASP A 262 -9.19 -12.09 -34.11
C ASP A 262 -10.40 -11.93 -33.16
N GLY A 263 -11.51 -11.36 -33.63
CA GLY A 263 -12.78 -11.28 -32.90
C GLY A 263 -13.56 -12.61 -32.84
N GLU A 264 -13.51 -13.43 -33.89
CA GLU A 264 -14.16 -14.75 -33.96
C GLU A 264 -13.41 -15.80 -33.10
N ASP A 265 -12.08 -15.77 -33.09
CA ASP A 265 -11.26 -16.70 -32.27
C ASP A 265 -11.41 -16.45 -30.76
N ARG A 266 -11.78 -15.23 -30.36
CA ARG A 266 -12.08 -14.88 -28.95
C ARG A 266 -13.47 -15.34 -28.51
N THR A 267 -14.42 -15.52 -29.42
CA THR A 267 -15.77 -16.01 -29.11
C THR A 267 -15.86 -17.54 -29.03
N CYS A 268 -14.93 -18.28 -29.64
CA CYS A 268 -14.84 -19.75 -29.55
C CYS A 268 -14.05 -20.26 -28.33
N ARG A 269 -13.46 -19.39 -27.50
CA ARG A 269 -12.68 -19.74 -26.29
C ARG A 269 -13.32 -19.27 -24.97
N GLN A 270 -14.61 -18.94 -24.96
CA GLN A 270 -15.40 -18.74 -23.73
C GLN A 270 -16.39 -19.88 -23.54
#